data_AF-A0A9D8H1M4-F1
#
_entry.id   AF-A0A9D8H1M4-F1
#
_cell.length_a   1.000
_cell.length_b   1.000
_cell.length_c   1.000
_cell.angle_alpha   90.00
_cell.angle_beta   90.00
_cell.angle_gamma   90.00
#
_symmetry.space_group_name_H-M   'P 1'
#
loop_
_entity.id
_entity.type
_entity.pdbx_description
1 polymer ?
#
loop_
_entity_poly.entity_id
_entity_poly.type
_entity_poly.pdbx_seq_one_letter_code
_entity_poly.pdbx_strand_id
1 'polypeptide(L)'
;MNHASWTALIGLCAWTLFLLVLMEGLRARLVVGKEVAANAFKPDNANLSPFMQRLARAHANCIESLPVFGALLLAALVAGRPDVTDPLALWLLGARVVQSTVHLASLSVVAVNVRFMAFAVQVAIAVWWTIALLKI
;
A
#
# COMPACT_ATOMS: atom_id res chain seq x y z
N MET A 1 15.72 -20.47 -0.91
CA MET A 1 15.22 -20.15 0.44
C MET A 1 14.12 -19.10 0.28
N ASN A 2 12.93 -19.32 0.83
CA ASN A 2 11.83 -18.33 0.79
C ASN A 2 12.11 -17.27 1.86
N HIS A 3 12.73 -16.15 1.48
CA HIS A 3 12.95 -15.02 2.37
C HIS A 3 11.63 -14.29 2.64
N ALA A 4 11.37 -13.94 3.90
CA ALA A 4 10.20 -13.15 4.28
C ALA A 4 10.21 -11.79 3.57
N SER A 5 11.40 -11.22 3.34
CA SER A 5 11.60 -9.99 2.58
C SER A 5 11.18 -10.09 1.12
N TRP A 6 11.43 -11.23 0.46
CA TRP A 6 10.94 -11.48 -0.89
C TRP A 6 9.41 -11.55 -0.92
N THR A 7 8.84 -12.31 0.01
CA THR A 7 7.38 -12.42 0.15
C THR A 7 6.73 -11.07 0.43
N ALA A 8 7.33 -10.25 1.29
CA ALA A 8 6.83 -8.91 1.59
C ALA A 8 6.92 -7.99 0.37
N LEU A 9 8.02 -8.01 -0.37
CA LEU A 9 8.20 -7.20 -1.58
C LEU A 9 7.13 -7.52 -2.63
N ILE A 10 6.96 -8.82 -2.94
CA ILE A 10 5.91 -9.26 -3.88
C ILE A 10 4.52 -8.98 -3.32
N GLY A 11 4.30 -9.15 -2.01
CA GLY A 11 3.03 -8.86 -1.35
C GLY A 11 2.63 -7.38 -1.44
N LEU A 12 3.58 -6.45 -1.30
CA LEU A 12 3.34 -5.01 -1.47
C LEU A 12 2.92 -4.70 -2.91
N CYS A 13 3.60 -5.27 -3.90
CA CYS A 13 3.24 -5.13 -5.32
C CYS A 13 1.87 -5.73 -5.61
N ALA A 14 1.61 -6.95 -5.14
CA ALA A 14 0.35 -7.67 -5.34
C ALA A 14 -0.83 -6.93 -4.71
N TRP A 15 -0.67 -6.40 -3.50
CA TRP A 15 -1.71 -5.62 -2.82
C TRP A 15 -2.00 -4.31 -3.56
N THR A 16 -0.96 -3.62 -4.02
CA THR A 16 -1.12 -2.39 -4.82
C THR A 16 -1.85 -2.67 -6.13
N LEU A 17 -1.44 -3.74 -6.83
CA LEU A 17 -2.08 -4.18 -8.07
C LEU A 17 -3.54 -4.57 -7.84
N PHE A 18 -3.85 -5.27 -6.74
CA PHE A 18 -5.21 -5.62 -6.37
C PHE A 18 -6.10 -4.38 -6.23
N LEU A 19 -5.63 -3.35 -5.51
CA LEU A 19 -6.38 -2.09 -5.37
C LEU A 19 -6.58 -1.36 -6.71
N LEU A 20 -5.58 -1.41 -7.60
CA LEU A 20 -5.69 -0.85 -8.95
C LEU A 20 -6.75 -1.58 -9.78
N VAL A 21 -6.68 -2.91 -9.83
CA VAL A 21 -7.64 -3.75 -10.57
C VAL A 21 -9.06 -3.53 -10.03
N LEU A 22 -9.23 -3.45 -8.71
CA LEU A 22 -10.53 -3.14 -8.11
C LEU A 22 -11.04 -1.76 -8.55
N MET A 23 -10.18 -0.74 -8.55
CA MET A 23 -10.54 0.62 -8.94
C MET A 23 -10.98 0.70 -10.40
N GLU A 24 -10.19 0.14 -11.30
CA GLU A 24 -10.50 0.15 -12.74
C GLU A 24 -11.69 -0.75 -13.06
N GLY A 25 -11.87 -1.88 -12.36
CA GLY A 25 -13.06 -2.72 -12.48
C GLY A 25 -14.35 -1.98 -12.10
N LEU A 26 -14.34 -1.20 -11.02
CA LEU A 26 -15.48 -0.37 -10.62
C LEU A 26 -15.75 0.76 -11.62
N ARG A 27 -14.70 1.42 -12.13
CA ARG A 27 -14.86 2.46 -13.17
C ARG A 27 -15.41 1.87 -14.46
N ALA A 28 -14.89 0.73 -14.91
CA ALA A 28 -15.38 0.02 -16.09
C ALA A 28 -16.87 -0.32 -15.95
N ARG A 29 -17.31 -0.77 -14.78
CA ARG A 29 -18.73 -1.04 -14.51
C ARG A 29 -19.61 0.20 -14.70
N LEU A 30 -19.19 1.37 -14.19
CA LEU A 30 -19.93 2.64 -14.35
C LEU A 30 -20.05 3.04 -15.82
N VAL A 31 -18.99 2.86 -16.59
CA VAL A 31 -18.97 3.19 -18.04
C VAL A 31 -19.87 2.24 -18.82
N VAL A 32 -19.74 0.93 -18.63
CA VAL A 32 -20.56 -0.08 -19.31
C VAL A 32 -22.04 0.08 -18.93
N GLY A 33 -22.32 0.42 -17.66
CA GLY A 33 -23.66 0.73 -17.17
C GLY A 33 -24.22 2.08 -17.67
N LYS A 34 -23.45 2.87 -18.43
CA LYS A 34 -23.79 4.21 -18.91
C LYS A 34 -24.12 5.21 -17.79
N GLU A 35 -23.67 4.93 -16.57
CA GLU A 35 -23.83 5.83 -15.41
C GLU A 35 -22.86 7.01 -15.51
N VAL A 36 -21.67 6.78 -16.08
CA VAL A 36 -20.62 7.79 -16.26
C VAL A 36 -19.99 7.61 -17.64
N ALA A 37 -19.83 8.69 -18.41
CA ALA A 37 -19.09 8.63 -19.68
C ALA A 37 -17.59 8.38 -19.44
N ALA A 38 -16.92 7.66 -20.35
CA ALA A 38 -15.52 7.26 -20.17
C ALA A 38 -14.54 8.44 -19.96
N ASN A 39 -14.85 9.62 -20.51
CA ASN A 39 -14.07 10.85 -20.37
C ASN A 39 -14.59 11.80 -19.28
N ALA A 40 -15.60 11.39 -18.51
CA ALA A 40 -16.23 12.24 -17.50
C ALA A 40 -15.68 12.01 -16.08
N PHE A 41 -14.73 11.10 -15.88
CA PHE A 41 -14.05 10.95 -14.59
C PHE A 41 -13.20 12.17 -14.27
N LYS A 42 -13.50 12.86 -13.16
CA LYS A 42 -12.71 14.01 -12.73
C LYS A 42 -11.35 13.55 -12.18
N PRO A 43 -10.25 14.28 -12.43
CA PRO A 43 -8.92 13.93 -11.91
C PRO A 43 -8.87 13.80 -10.37
N ASP A 44 -9.68 14.57 -9.66
CA ASP A 44 -9.80 14.55 -8.20
C ASP A 44 -10.78 13.48 -7.67
N ASN A 45 -11.44 12.74 -8.57
CA ASN A 45 -12.50 11.76 -8.28
C ASN A 45 -13.73 12.35 -7.58
N ALA A 46 -13.95 13.67 -7.60
CA ALA A 46 -15.05 14.31 -6.87
C ALA A 46 -16.45 13.90 -7.37
N ASN A 47 -16.56 13.37 -8.60
CA ASN A 47 -17.80 12.84 -9.15
C ASN A 47 -17.99 11.32 -8.92
N LEU A 48 -17.18 10.70 -8.06
CA LEU A 48 -17.31 9.29 -7.69
C LEU A 48 -17.90 9.11 -6.30
N SER A 49 -18.37 7.89 -6.01
CA SER A 49 -18.87 7.55 -4.67
C SER A 49 -17.78 7.76 -3.60
N PRO A 50 -18.15 8.04 -2.34
CA PRO A 50 -17.17 8.19 -1.26
C PRO A 50 -16.24 6.98 -1.10
N PHE A 51 -16.74 5.77 -1.38
CA PHE A 51 -15.91 4.57 -1.37
C PHE A 51 -14.84 4.59 -2.47
N MET A 52 -15.20 4.90 -3.71
CA MET A 52 -14.26 4.96 -4.83
C MET A 52 -13.22 6.06 -4.66
N GLN A 53 -13.60 7.20 -4.06
CA GLN A 53 -12.66 8.25 -3.68
C GLN A 53 -11.63 7.74 -2.67
N ARG A 54 -12.07 7.04 -1.62
CA ARG A 54 -11.16 6.42 -0.63
C ARG A 54 -10.28 5.34 -1.26
N LEU A 55 -10.81 4.56 -2.20
CA LEU A 55 -10.04 3.57 -2.94
C LEU A 55 -8.91 4.18 -3.75
N ALA A 56 -9.19 5.25 -4.49
CA ALA A 56 -8.16 6.00 -5.21
C ALA A 56 -7.06 6.51 -4.26
N ARG A 57 -7.42 7.05 -3.09
CA ARG A 57 -6.47 7.51 -2.08
C ARG A 57 -5.69 6.38 -1.40
N ALA A 58 -6.33 5.24 -1.13
CA ALA A 58 -5.66 4.08 -0.55
C ALA A 58 -4.64 3.46 -1.51
N HIS A 59 -4.98 3.37 -2.81
CA HIS A 59 -4.06 2.95 -3.85
C HIS A 59 -2.88 3.93 -4.00
N ALA A 60 -3.15 5.23 -4.10
CA ALA A 60 -2.11 6.26 -4.19
C ALA A 60 -1.14 6.18 -3.01
N ASN A 61 -1.66 5.98 -1.79
CA ASN A 61 -0.80 5.81 -0.62
C ASN A 61 0.12 4.57 -0.70
N CYS A 62 -0.33 3.49 -1.35
CA CYS A 62 0.52 2.32 -1.60
C CYS A 62 1.64 2.65 -2.59
N ILE A 63 1.30 3.33 -3.69
CA ILE A 63 2.27 3.78 -4.70
C ILE A 63 3.31 4.74 -4.10
N GLU A 64 2.90 5.68 -3.26
CA GLU A 64 3.82 6.63 -2.60
C GLU A 64 4.79 5.93 -1.64
N SER A 65 4.34 4.85 -1.00
CA SER A 65 5.14 4.13 0.01
C SER A 65 6.04 3.04 -0.59
N LEU A 66 5.63 2.47 -1.72
CA LEU A 66 6.31 1.35 -2.36
C LEU A 66 7.77 1.66 -2.73
N PRO A 67 8.13 2.84 -3.29
CA PRO A 67 9.52 3.17 -3.59
C PRO A 67 10.42 3.09 -2.35
N VAL A 68 9.95 3.54 -1.19
CA VAL A 68 10.76 3.53 0.03
C VAL A 68 10.88 2.10 0.58
N PHE A 69 9.75 1.43 0.82
CA PHE A 69 9.76 0.12 1.48
C PHE A 69 10.28 -0.99 0.56
N GLY A 70 9.88 -0.95 -0.71
CA GLY A 70 10.35 -1.88 -1.73
C GLY A 70 11.83 -1.74 -1.99
N ALA A 71 12.37 -0.52 -2.05
CA ALA A 71 13.81 -0.32 -2.23
C ALA A 71 14.62 -0.83 -1.05
N LEU A 72 14.18 -0.65 0.20
CA LEU A 72 14.87 -1.19 1.37
C LEU A 72 14.90 -2.72 1.38
N LEU A 73 13.78 -3.36 1.07
CA LEU A 73 13.70 -4.82 0.94
C LEU A 73 14.62 -5.33 -0.19
N LEU A 74 14.56 -4.69 -1.36
CA LEU A 74 15.39 -5.06 -2.50
C LEU A 74 16.88 -4.83 -2.23
N ALA A 75 17.25 -3.71 -1.60
CA ALA A 75 18.61 -3.40 -1.23
C ALA A 75 19.18 -4.46 -0.28
N ALA A 76 18.42 -4.87 0.75
CA ALA A 76 18.84 -5.93 1.66
C ALA A 76 19.05 -7.27 0.93
N LEU A 77 18.14 -7.63 0.01
CA LEU A 77 18.26 -8.87 -0.78
C LEU A 77 19.48 -8.85 -1.70
N VAL A 78 19.71 -7.75 -2.43
CA VAL A 78 20.84 -7.61 -3.37
C VAL A 78 22.18 -7.49 -2.63
N ALA A 79 22.20 -6.86 -1.46
CA ALA A 79 23.38 -6.78 -0.60
C ALA A 79 23.69 -8.11 0.13
N GLY A 80 22.88 -9.15 -0.04
CA GLY A 80 23.05 -10.44 0.66
C GLY A 80 22.82 -10.33 2.18
N ARG A 81 22.05 -9.33 2.62
CA ARG A 81 21.69 -9.08 4.03
C ARG A 81 20.18 -9.16 4.32
N PRO A 82 19.47 -10.22 3.86
CA PRO A 82 18.05 -10.35 4.16
C PRO A 82 17.78 -10.54 5.66
N ASP A 83 18.78 -10.97 6.45
CA ASP A 83 18.71 -11.11 7.90
C ASP A 83 18.28 -9.82 8.64
N VAL A 84 18.61 -8.65 8.08
CA VAL A 84 18.22 -7.34 8.63
C VAL A 84 16.72 -7.06 8.47
N THR A 85 16.13 -7.56 7.38
CA THR A 85 14.77 -7.22 6.96
C THR A 85 13.75 -8.33 7.22
N ASP A 86 14.17 -9.59 7.10
CA ASP A 86 13.32 -10.78 7.23
C ASP A 86 12.47 -10.79 8.53
N PRO A 87 13.01 -10.45 9.72
CA PRO A 87 12.22 -10.50 10.96
C PRO A 87 11.01 -9.56 10.99
N LEU A 88 11.06 -8.45 10.25
CA LEU A 88 10.03 -7.40 10.26
C LEU A 88 9.26 -7.28 8.93
N ALA A 89 9.67 -8.03 7.91
CA ALA A 89 9.14 -7.91 6.55
C ALA A 89 7.63 -8.16 6.47
N LEU A 90 7.16 -9.26 7.07
CA LEU A 90 5.73 -9.59 7.08
C LEU A 90 4.90 -8.68 8.00
N TRP A 91 5.52 -8.10 9.03
CA TRP A 91 4.87 -7.09 9.87
C TRP A 91 4.61 -5.79 9.10
N LEU A 92 5.59 -5.35 8.29
CA LEU A 92 5.41 -4.20 7.40
C LEU A 92 4.29 -4.47 6.38
N LEU A 93 4.28 -5.64 5.75
CA LEU A 93 3.22 -6.03 4.81
C LEU A 93 1.84 -6.07 5.49
N GLY A 94 1.73 -6.69 6.67
CA GLY A 94 0.49 -6.75 7.43
C GLY A 94 -0.03 -5.36 7.80
N ALA A 95 0.85 -4.47 8.27
CA ALA A 95 0.51 -3.09 8.59
C ALA A 95 0.02 -2.31 7.36
N ARG A 96 0.61 -2.54 6.17
CA ARG A 96 0.14 -1.98 4.90
C ARG A 96 -1.29 -2.42 4.57
N VAL A 97 -1.56 -3.72 4.66
CA VAL A 97 -2.89 -4.27 4.35
C VAL A 97 -3.94 -3.74 5.32
N VAL A 98 -3.64 -3.68 6.62
CA VAL A 98 -4.52 -3.10 7.64
C VAL A 98 -4.80 -1.63 7.35
N GLN A 99 -3.75 -0.83 7.08
CA GLN A 99 -3.89 0.60 6.81
C GLN A 99 -4.83 0.86 5.62
N SER A 100 -4.61 0.19 4.49
CA SER A 100 -5.45 0.37 3.29
C SER A 100 -6.88 -0.11 3.53
N THR A 101 -7.06 -1.27 4.16
CA THR A 101 -8.40 -1.83 4.41
C THR A 101 -9.24 -0.94 5.34
N VAL A 102 -8.64 -0.44 6.42
CA VAL A 102 -9.31 0.47 7.35
C VAL A 102 -9.67 1.80 6.66
N HIS A 103 -8.79 2.32 5.81
CA HIS A 103 -9.06 3.52 5.01
C HIS A 103 -10.26 3.31 4.07
N LEU A 104 -10.36 2.16 3.41
CA LEU A 104 -11.53 1.84 2.57
C LEU A 104 -12.82 1.77 3.39
N ALA A 105 -12.75 1.13 4.56
CA ALA A 105 -13.91 0.84 5.40
C ALA A 105 -14.53 2.09 6.03
N SER A 106 -13.72 2.99 6.60
CA SER A 106 -14.26 4.08 7.43
C SER A 106 -13.34 5.31 7.53
N LEU A 107 -13.98 6.46 7.78
CA LEU A 107 -13.34 7.74 8.11
C LEU A 107 -13.59 8.18 9.55
N SER A 108 -14.16 7.31 10.40
CA SER A 108 -14.35 7.63 11.81
C SER A 108 -13.02 7.93 12.50
N VAL A 109 -13.06 8.67 13.60
CA VAL A 109 -11.86 9.02 14.38
C VAL A 109 -11.07 7.75 14.77
N VAL A 110 -11.76 6.69 15.18
CA VAL A 110 -11.15 5.40 15.51
C VAL A 110 -10.44 4.80 14.29
N ALA A 111 -11.09 4.75 13.12
CA ALA A 111 -10.48 4.24 11.90
C ALA A 111 -9.26 5.06 11.47
N VAL A 112 -9.34 6.39 11.62
CA VAL A 112 -8.23 7.32 11.36
C VAL A 112 -7.02 7.04 12.27
N ASN A 113 -7.27 6.80 13.56
CA ASN A 113 -6.19 6.46 14.49
C ASN A 113 -5.58 5.09 14.19
N VAL A 114 -6.40 4.09 13.84
CA VAL A 114 -5.90 2.75 13.48
C VAL A 114 -5.02 2.81 12.23
N ARG A 115 -5.44 3.50 11.16
CA ARG A 115 -4.61 3.64 9.95
C ARG A 115 -3.32 4.42 10.24
N PHE A 116 -3.37 5.41 11.13
CA PHE A 116 -2.18 6.16 11.52
C PHE A 116 -1.20 5.27 12.30
N MET A 117 -1.67 4.44 13.23
CA MET A 117 -0.83 3.47 13.94
C MET A 117 -0.20 2.46 12.99
N ALA A 118 -0.98 1.91 12.07
CA ALA A 118 -0.46 0.99 11.05
C ALA A 118 0.59 1.65 10.13
N PHE A 119 0.41 2.93 9.79
CA PHE A 119 1.41 3.70 9.07
C PHE A 119 2.68 3.93 9.91
N ALA A 120 2.53 4.30 11.18
CA ALA A 120 3.64 4.54 12.10
C ALA A 120 4.52 3.29 12.29
N VAL A 121 3.92 2.09 12.38
CA VAL A 121 4.65 0.82 12.40
C VAL A 121 5.52 0.66 11.16
N GLN A 122 4.98 0.91 9.97
CA GLN A 122 5.74 0.79 8.72
C GLN A 122 6.91 1.78 8.66
N VAL A 123 6.66 3.03 9.07
CA VAL A 123 7.71 4.07 9.13
C VAL A 123 8.81 3.68 10.12
N ALA A 124 8.45 3.21 11.31
CA ALA A 124 9.42 2.78 12.32
C ALA A 124 10.30 1.62 11.81
N ILE A 125 9.69 0.63 11.16
CA ILE A 125 10.42 -0.48 10.53
C ILE A 125 11.37 0.04 9.43
N ALA A 126 10.89 0.92 8.56
CA ALA A 126 11.70 1.46 7.46
C ALA A 126 12.87 2.31 7.96
N VAL A 127 12.67 3.13 9.00
CA VAL A 127 13.75 3.90 9.64
C VAL A 127 14.78 2.96 10.26
N TRP A 128 14.34 1.94 10.99
CA TRP A 128 15.23 0.92 11.54
C TRP A 128 16.06 0.23 10.45
N TRP A 129 15.42 -0.24 9.38
CA TRP A 129 16.12 -0.88 8.27
C TRP A 129 17.11 0.06 7.59
N THR A 130 16.74 1.32 7.38
CA THR A 130 17.65 2.31 6.81
C THR A 130 18.91 2.44 7.67
N ILE A 131 18.76 2.59 8.99
CA ILE A 131 19.91 2.69 9.90
C ILE A 131 20.73 1.39 9.91
N ALA A 132 20.08 0.23 9.96
CA ALA A 132 20.75 -1.07 10.05
C ALA A 132 21.50 -1.44 8.75
N LEU A 133 20.93 -1.10 7.59
CA LEU A 133 21.56 -1.31 6.28
C LEU A 133 22.62 -0.25 5.97
N LEU A 134 22.61 0.92 6.61
CA LEU A 134 23.72 1.89 6.49
C LEU A 134 24.94 1.51 7.33
N LYS A 135 24.74 0.75 8.40
CA LYS A 135 25.83 0.16 9.22
C LYS A 135 26.49 -1.04 8.52
N ILE A 136 26.55 -1.02 7.19
CA ILE A 136 27.46 -1.87 6.41
C ILE A 136 28.88 -1.42 6.73
#